data_AF-A0A4Y9ZSH8-F1
#
_entry.id   AF-A0A4Y9ZSH8-F1
#
_cell.length_a   1.000
_cell.length_b   1.000
_cell.length_c   1.000
_cell.angle_alpha   90.00
_cell.angle_beta   90.00
_cell.angle_gamma   90.00
#
_symmetry.space_group_name_H-M   'P 1'
#
loop_
_entity.id
_entity.type
_entity.pdbx_description
1 polymer ?
#
loop_
_entity_poly.entity_id
_entity_poly.type
_entity_poly.pdbx_seq_one_letter_code
_entity_poly.pdbx_strand_id
1 'polypeptide(L)'
;MALSQIAPALSDLWLNDGLMMQCQQLLIPLQLLALQLMSLVLNLQEHWLPTVACPMDNIISTMPLLCTLYVSSFYLKLATLSHGFSDLKILDYCVIPQELEEFITILSNPSTLPALRKVTLILRVSYGDSESEDESSQGDVENFDTDMFKVLRALCLKRGIKI
;
A
#
# COMPACT_ATOMS: atom_id res chain seq x y z
N MET A 1 23.42 -3.35 -16.41
CA MET A 1 23.90 -2.05 -15.90
C MET A 1 22.92 -1.61 -14.84
N ALA A 2 23.41 -1.45 -13.62
CA ALA A 2 22.62 -1.54 -12.40
C ALA A 2 22.11 -0.16 -11.97
N LEU A 3 20.87 -0.10 -11.46
CA LEU A 3 20.27 1.05 -10.77
C LEU A 3 21.23 1.72 -9.77
N SER A 4 22.20 0.97 -9.23
CA SER A 4 23.26 1.45 -8.34
C SER A 4 24.17 2.53 -8.92
N GLN A 5 24.28 2.69 -10.25
CA GLN A 5 25.11 3.73 -10.88
C GLN A 5 24.34 5.03 -11.17
N ILE A 6 23.00 5.00 -11.13
CA ILE A 6 22.14 6.15 -11.49
C ILE A 6 21.65 6.91 -10.26
N ALA A 7 21.70 6.31 -9.06
CA ALA A 7 20.80 6.70 -7.98
C ALA A 7 21.41 7.16 -6.63
N PRO A 8 22.40 8.08 -6.56
CA PRO A 8 22.66 8.82 -5.32
C PRO A 8 21.64 9.95 -5.06
N ALA A 9 20.84 10.30 -6.07
CA ALA A 9 19.88 11.41 -6.03
C ALA A 9 18.43 10.97 -6.27
N LEU A 10 18.17 9.65 -6.28
CA LEU A 10 16.84 9.13 -6.58
C LEU A 10 15.98 9.15 -5.32
N SER A 11 15.15 10.18 -5.20
CA SER A 11 14.17 10.37 -4.12
C SER A 11 12.83 9.69 -4.39
N ASP A 12 12.51 9.45 -5.65
CA ASP A 12 11.21 8.96 -6.08
C ASP A 12 11.37 7.69 -6.92
N LEU A 13 10.78 6.59 -6.47
CA LEU A 13 10.79 5.32 -7.19
C LEU A 13 9.38 4.87 -7.51
N TRP A 14 9.09 4.76 -8.80
CA TRP A 14 7.78 4.37 -9.32
C TRP A 14 7.91 3.06 -10.08
N LEU A 15 7.32 2.00 -9.52
CA LEU A 15 7.28 0.67 -10.10
C LEU A 15 5.82 0.37 -10.44
N ASN A 16 5.49 0.62 -11.71
CA ASN A 16 4.17 0.39 -12.27
C ASN A 16 4.15 -0.85 -13.17
N ASP A 17 2.95 -1.33 -13.43
CA ASP A 17 2.62 -2.40 -14.38
C ASP A 17 3.43 -2.37 -15.69
N GLY A 18 3.87 -3.55 -16.11
CA GLY A 18 4.62 -3.78 -17.35
C GLY A 18 6.03 -4.34 -17.14
N LEU A 19 6.52 -4.30 -15.90
CA LEU A 19 7.77 -4.93 -15.51
C LEU A 19 7.47 -6.30 -14.91
N MET A 20 7.78 -7.38 -15.65
CA MET A 20 7.83 -8.74 -15.09
C MET A 20 9.03 -8.88 -14.14
N MET A 21 9.02 -8.14 -13.03
CA MET A 21 10.00 -8.31 -11.98
C MET A 21 9.43 -9.23 -10.91
N GLN A 22 10.18 -10.28 -10.61
CA GLN A 22 9.92 -11.08 -9.43
C GLN A 22 10.21 -10.24 -8.19
N CYS A 23 9.44 -10.51 -7.16
CA CYS A 23 9.54 -9.80 -5.91
C CYS A 23 10.95 -9.81 -5.27
N GLN A 24 11.69 -10.93 -5.43
CA GLN A 24 13.09 -11.06 -5.01
C GLN A 24 14.04 -10.09 -5.73
N GLN A 25 13.73 -9.73 -6.98
CA GLN A 25 14.54 -8.81 -7.78
C GLN A 25 14.39 -7.35 -7.31
N LEU A 26 13.34 -7.04 -6.55
CA LEU A 26 13.09 -5.71 -5.99
C LEU A 26 13.79 -5.48 -4.64
N LEU A 27 14.09 -6.55 -3.89
CA LEU A 27 14.65 -6.43 -2.54
C LEU A 27 15.99 -5.69 -2.53
N ILE A 28 16.94 -6.11 -3.38
CA ILE A 28 18.28 -5.53 -3.41
C ILE A 28 18.25 -4.04 -3.86
N PRO A 29 17.58 -3.67 -4.96
CA PRO A 29 17.43 -2.26 -5.33
C PRO A 29 16.76 -1.42 -4.23
N LEU A 30 15.67 -1.90 -3.63
CA LEU A 30 14.97 -1.15 -2.58
C LEU A 30 15.85 -0.96 -1.34
N GLN A 31 16.62 -1.98 -0.93
CA GLN A 31 17.57 -1.86 0.18
C GLN A 31 18.65 -0.81 -0.09
N LEU A 32 19.19 -0.75 -1.30
CA LEU A 32 20.20 0.23 -1.69
C LEU A 32 19.65 1.67 -1.72
N LEU A 33 18.34 1.82 -1.97
CA LEU A 33 17.66 3.11 -2.07
C LEU A 33 16.95 3.52 -0.77
N ALA A 34 16.82 2.63 0.22
CA ALA A 34 15.98 2.83 1.40
C ALA A 34 16.28 4.12 2.18
N LEU A 35 17.55 4.52 2.28
CA LEU A 35 17.97 5.70 3.04
C LEU A 35 17.68 7.04 2.33
N GLN A 36 17.28 7.02 1.07
CA GLN A 36 17.12 8.21 0.23
C GLN A 36 15.71 8.36 -0.36
N LEU A 37 14.91 7.29 -0.38
CA LEU A 37 13.55 7.35 -0.92
C LEU A 37 12.62 8.18 -0.05
N MET A 38 12.03 9.19 -0.69
CA MET A 38 10.96 10.03 -0.16
C MET A 38 9.59 9.63 -0.70
N SER A 39 9.54 9.06 -1.90
CA SER A 39 8.32 8.56 -2.53
C SER A 39 8.52 7.17 -3.10
N LEU A 40 7.62 6.25 -2.75
CA LEU A 40 7.62 4.89 -3.24
C LEU A 40 6.23 4.54 -3.77
N VAL A 41 6.18 4.14 -5.04
CA VAL A 41 4.97 3.60 -5.68
C VAL A 41 5.24 2.16 -6.09
N LEU A 42 4.50 1.24 -5.49
CA LEU A 42 4.49 -0.20 -5.79
C LEU A 42 3.11 -0.60 -6.29
N ASN A 43 2.87 -0.39 -7.59
CA ASN A 43 1.62 -0.74 -8.26
C ASN A 43 1.91 -1.78 -9.34
N LEU A 44 2.12 -3.02 -8.90
CA LEU A 44 2.39 -4.17 -9.75
C LEU A 44 1.15 -5.08 -9.72
N GLN A 45 0.54 -5.27 -10.88
CA GLN A 45 -0.71 -5.98 -11.05
C GLN A 45 -0.54 -7.46 -10.73
N GLU A 46 -1.62 -7.96 -10.16
CA GLU A 46 -1.65 -9.16 -9.35
C GLU A 46 -1.71 -10.42 -10.20
N HIS A 47 -2.26 -10.31 -11.41
CA HIS A 47 -2.29 -11.40 -12.40
C HIS A 47 -0.90 -11.96 -12.77
N TRP A 48 0.19 -11.25 -12.46
CA TRP A 48 1.56 -11.72 -12.66
C TRP A 48 2.30 -12.06 -11.37
N LEU A 49 1.70 -11.79 -10.21
CA LEU A 49 2.30 -12.17 -8.94
C LEU A 49 2.00 -13.64 -8.70
N PRO A 50 3.00 -14.46 -8.33
CA PRO A 50 2.71 -15.79 -7.82
C PRO A 50 1.74 -15.65 -6.65
N THR A 51 0.90 -16.66 -6.45
CA THR A 51 -0.13 -16.80 -5.39
C THR A 51 0.37 -16.56 -3.95
N VAL A 52 1.65 -16.23 -3.78
CA VAL A 52 2.37 -16.05 -2.54
C VAL A 52 2.61 -14.55 -2.31
N ALA A 53 2.00 -14.01 -1.25
CA ALA A 53 2.28 -12.67 -0.78
C ALA A 53 3.80 -12.46 -0.60
N CYS A 54 4.28 -11.26 -0.93
CA CYS A 54 5.69 -10.92 -0.85
C CYS A 54 5.88 -9.70 0.05
N PRO A 55 5.74 -9.90 1.37
CA PRO A 55 5.87 -8.82 2.33
C PRO A 55 7.30 -8.23 2.29
N MET A 56 7.37 -6.94 2.00
CA MET A 56 8.57 -6.10 2.08
C MET A 56 8.56 -5.22 3.34
N ASP A 57 7.77 -5.62 4.34
CA ASP A 57 7.52 -4.90 5.60
C ASP A 57 8.81 -4.32 6.20
N ASN A 58 9.83 -5.17 6.37
CA ASN A 58 11.10 -4.78 7.00
C ASN A 58 11.85 -3.70 6.22
N ILE A 59 11.78 -3.72 4.88
CA ILE A 59 12.52 -2.77 4.05
C ILE A 59 11.76 -1.44 4.00
N ILE A 60 10.45 -1.49 3.77
CA ILE A 60 9.62 -0.28 3.63
C ILE A 60 9.50 0.45 4.97
N SER A 61 9.29 -0.26 6.08
CA SER A 61 9.16 0.35 7.42
C SER A 61 10.46 0.95 7.96
N THR A 62 11.61 0.65 7.35
CA THR A 62 12.91 1.18 7.75
C THR A 62 13.39 2.32 6.85
N MET A 63 12.58 2.78 5.89
CA MET A 63 12.91 3.94 5.04
C MET A 63 12.69 5.25 5.83
N PRO A 64 13.77 5.91 6.29
CA PRO A 64 13.64 6.99 7.27
C PRO A 64 13.11 8.30 6.68
N LEU A 65 13.14 8.45 5.34
CA LEU A 65 12.74 9.68 4.65
C LEU A 65 11.39 9.54 3.91
N LEU A 66 10.75 8.38 4.02
CA LEU A 66 9.56 8.06 3.23
C LEU A 66 8.38 8.96 3.63
N CYS A 67 8.00 9.84 2.72
CA CYS A 67 6.93 10.82 2.89
C CYS A 67 5.65 10.45 2.12
N THR A 68 5.79 9.74 1.00
CA THR A 68 4.69 9.32 0.13
C THR A 68 4.82 7.83 -0.16
N LEU A 69 3.74 7.10 0.06
CA LEU A 69 3.69 5.67 -0.18
C LEU A 69 2.42 5.31 -0.92
N TYR A 70 2.58 4.67 -2.07
CA TYR A 70 1.51 3.94 -2.75
C TYR A 70 1.87 2.46 -2.76
N VAL A 71 1.06 1.63 -2.09
CA VAL A 71 1.34 0.20 -1.93
C VAL A 71 0.05 -0.61 -1.79
N SER A 72 0.12 -1.92 -2.00
CA SER A 72 -0.96 -2.86 -1.68
C SER A 72 -0.58 -3.79 -0.54
N SER A 73 -1.59 -4.44 0.04
CA SER A 73 -1.40 -5.47 1.08
C SER A 73 -0.51 -6.66 0.67
N PHE A 74 -0.20 -6.82 -0.62
CA PHE A 74 0.77 -7.82 -1.07
C PHE A 74 2.22 -7.50 -0.69
N TYR A 75 2.56 -6.21 -0.65
CA TYR A 75 3.93 -5.73 -0.43
C TYR A 75 4.15 -5.19 0.97
N LEU A 76 3.11 -4.64 1.59
CA LEU A 76 3.17 -4.11 2.95
C LEU A 76 1.93 -4.56 3.69
N LYS A 77 2.10 -5.33 4.76
CA LYS A 77 0.98 -5.71 5.61
C LYS A 77 0.45 -4.48 6.34
N LEU A 78 -0.86 -4.48 6.57
CA LEU A 78 -1.50 -3.36 7.23
C LEU A 78 -0.97 -3.12 8.63
N ALA A 79 -0.80 -4.19 9.42
CA ALA A 79 -0.18 -4.14 10.75
C ALA A 79 1.17 -3.40 10.78
N THR A 80 1.93 -3.42 9.69
CA THR A 80 3.24 -2.73 9.59
C THR A 80 3.08 -1.21 9.64
N LEU A 81 1.94 -0.66 9.18
CA LEU A 81 1.65 0.78 9.27
C LEU A 81 1.54 1.30 10.71
N SER A 82 1.41 0.41 11.70
CA SER A 82 1.40 0.79 13.12
C SER A 82 2.75 1.28 13.65
N HIS A 83 3.86 1.06 12.92
CA HIS A 83 5.21 1.38 13.35
C HIS A 83 6.11 1.85 12.20
N GLY A 84 7.13 2.67 12.49
CA GLY A 84 8.19 3.01 11.54
C GLY A 84 7.91 4.17 10.56
N PHE A 85 6.68 4.68 10.50
CA PHE A 85 6.28 5.71 9.53
C PHE A 85 6.00 7.08 10.18
N SER A 86 6.99 7.66 10.85
CA SER A 86 6.87 8.97 11.53
C SER A 86 6.60 10.13 10.58
N ASP A 87 7.23 10.09 9.39
CA ASP A 87 7.26 11.20 8.44
C ASP A 87 6.34 11.00 7.22
N LEU A 88 5.59 9.90 7.21
CA LEU A 88 4.66 9.58 6.12
C LEU A 88 3.48 10.56 6.12
N LYS A 89 3.36 11.32 5.03
CA LYS A 89 2.35 12.38 4.84
C LYS A 89 1.20 11.94 3.93
N ILE A 90 1.50 11.10 2.94
CA ILE A 90 0.54 10.64 1.93
C ILE A 90 0.61 9.12 1.87
N LEU A 91 -0.54 8.47 2.07
CA LEU A 91 -0.70 7.03 1.95
C LEU A 91 -1.83 6.71 0.97
N ASP A 92 -1.48 6.13 -0.18
CA ASP A 92 -2.42 5.50 -1.07
C ASP A 92 -2.28 3.97 -0.84
N TYR A 93 -3.28 3.31 -0.27
CA TYR A 93 -3.19 1.91 0.12
C TYR A 93 -4.29 1.09 -0.54
N CYS A 94 -3.91 0.06 -1.29
CA CYS A 94 -4.86 -0.90 -1.83
C CYS A 94 -5.25 -1.93 -0.77
N VAL A 95 -6.47 -1.82 -0.25
CA VAL A 95 -7.05 -2.69 0.79
C VAL A 95 -8.02 -3.71 0.20
N ILE A 96 -8.13 -4.88 0.83
CA ILE A 96 -9.32 -5.75 0.68
C ILE A 96 -10.39 -5.33 1.71
N PRO A 97 -11.69 -5.57 1.46
CA PRO A 97 -12.77 -5.17 2.37
C PRO A 97 -12.54 -5.56 3.84
N GLN A 98 -11.98 -6.75 4.07
CA GLN A 98 -11.75 -7.33 5.40
C GLN A 98 -10.65 -6.60 6.19
N GLU A 99 -9.77 -5.85 5.53
CA GLU A 99 -8.67 -5.10 6.18
C GLU A 99 -9.12 -3.74 6.73
N LEU A 100 -10.34 -3.30 6.41
CA LEU A 100 -10.82 -1.96 6.76
C LEU A 100 -10.91 -1.74 8.28
N GLU A 101 -11.31 -2.76 9.03
CA GLU A 101 -11.44 -2.68 10.50
C GLU A 101 -10.09 -2.51 11.17
N GLU A 102 -9.10 -3.27 10.69
CA GLU A 102 -7.72 -3.16 11.13
C GLU A 102 -7.16 -1.77 10.80
N PHE A 103 -7.47 -1.22 9.61
CA PHE A 103 -7.03 0.13 9.23
C PHE A 103 -7.58 1.21 10.17
N ILE A 104 -8.87 1.13 10.49
CA ILE A 104 -9.53 2.03 11.43
C ILE A 104 -8.87 1.92 12.81
N THR A 105 -8.57 0.70 13.26
CA THR A 105 -7.91 0.44 14.54
C THR A 105 -6.53 1.08 14.59
N ILE A 106 -5.73 0.93 13.53
CA ILE A 106 -4.41 1.56 13.42
C ILE A 106 -4.55 3.08 13.51
N LEU A 107 -5.41 3.69 12.69
CA LEU A 107 -5.59 5.15 12.68
C LEU A 107 -6.22 5.71 13.96
N SER A 108 -6.90 4.88 14.75
CA SER A 108 -7.51 5.31 16.01
C SER A 108 -6.45 5.65 17.08
N ASN A 109 -5.25 5.10 16.96
CA ASN A 109 -4.11 5.50 17.78
C ASN A 109 -3.45 6.77 17.17
N PRO A 110 -3.43 7.92 17.85
CA PRO A 110 -2.84 9.15 17.30
C PRO A 110 -1.32 9.10 17.14
N SER A 111 -0.64 8.14 17.81
CA SER A 111 0.81 7.96 17.67
C SER A 111 1.21 7.18 16.41
N THR A 112 0.27 6.47 15.77
CA THR A 112 0.51 5.81 14.48
C THR A 112 0.32 6.84 13.37
N LEU A 113 1.24 6.84 12.40
CA LEU A 113 1.22 7.77 11.26
C LEU A 113 1.01 9.25 11.67
N PRO A 114 1.83 9.79 12.59
CA PRO A 114 1.58 11.08 13.21
C PRO A 114 1.66 12.27 12.22
N ALA A 115 2.43 12.12 11.14
CA ALA A 115 2.55 13.14 10.09
C ALA A 115 1.51 13.01 8.97
N LEU A 116 0.63 12.00 9.00
CA LEU A 116 -0.29 11.71 7.91
C LEU A 116 -1.25 12.88 7.66
N ARG A 117 -1.32 13.32 6.40
CA ARG A 117 -2.17 14.42 5.94
C ARG A 117 -3.18 14.00 4.89
N LYS A 118 -2.88 12.96 4.12
CA LYS A 118 -3.75 12.44 3.09
C LYS A 118 -3.72 10.92 3.11
N VAL A 119 -4.90 10.32 3.05
CA VAL A 119 -5.08 8.89 2.82
C VAL A 119 -5.98 8.68 1.61
N THR A 120 -5.71 7.66 0.81
CA THR A 120 -6.62 7.16 -0.21
C THR A 120 -6.65 5.65 -0.10
N LEU A 121 -7.84 5.10 0.15
CA LEU A 121 -8.05 3.65 0.17
C LEU A 121 -8.56 3.21 -1.19
N ILE A 122 -7.84 2.32 -1.84
CA ILE A 122 -8.19 1.76 -3.14
C ILE A 122 -8.72 0.36 -2.88
N LEU A 123 -10.00 0.14 -3.13
CA LEU A 123 -10.62 -1.15 -2.88
C LEU A 123 -10.15 -2.16 -3.92
N ARG A 124 -9.66 -3.30 -3.44
CA ARG A 124 -9.38 -4.47 -4.26
C ARG A 124 -10.59 -5.41 -4.17
N VAL A 125 -11.26 -5.60 -5.29
CA VAL A 125 -12.24 -6.67 -5.41
C VAL A 125 -11.43 -7.95 -5.66
N SER A 126 -11.49 -8.88 -4.72
CA SER A 126 -10.91 -10.20 -4.92
C SER A 126 -11.65 -10.85 -6.08
N TYR A 127 -11.03 -10.92 -7.26
CA TYR A 127 -11.50 -11.83 -8.31
C TYR A 127 -11.23 -13.23 -7.78
N GLY A 128 -12.24 -13.84 -7.17
CA GLY A 128 -12.20 -15.28 -6.89
C GLY A 128 -11.98 -16.01 -8.21
N ASP A 129 -11.12 -17.03 -8.19
CA ASP A 129 -10.83 -17.92 -9.32
C ASP A 129 -12.14 -18.27 -10.05
N SER A 130 -12.40 -17.58 -11.15
CA SER A 130 -13.56 -17.81 -12.01
C SER A 130 -13.02 -18.22 -13.36
N GLU A 131 -12.42 -19.41 -13.41
CA GLU A 131 -12.45 -20.22 -14.64
C GLU A 131 -13.88 -20.72 -14.82
N SER A 132 -14.77 -19.82 -15.22
CA SER A 132 -16.06 -20.18 -15.80
C SER A 132 -16.43 -19.09 -16.79
N GLU A 133 -16.21 -19.41 -18.07
CA GLU A 133 -16.86 -18.74 -19.18
C GLU A 133 -18.37 -18.89 -19.01
N ASP A 134 -19.03 -17.91 -18.40
CA ASP A 134 -20.47 -17.73 -18.55
C ASP A 134 -20.80 -16.24 -18.45
N GLU A 135 -21.31 -15.72 -19.56
CA GLU A 135 -21.96 -14.43 -19.63
C GLU A 135 -23.16 -14.40 -18.65
N SER A 136 -23.41 -13.23 -18.07
CA SER A 136 -24.55 -12.91 -17.20
C SER A 136 -24.48 -13.42 -15.76
N SER A 137 -23.72 -12.72 -14.94
CA SER A 137 -24.14 -12.38 -13.58
C SER A 137 -23.47 -11.09 -13.18
N GLN A 138 -24.26 -10.04 -13.10
CA GLN A 138 -23.96 -8.82 -12.35
C GLN A 138 -23.90 -9.22 -10.88
N GLY A 139 -22.80 -9.89 -10.51
CA GLY A 139 -22.55 -10.43 -9.18
C GLY A 139 -22.26 -9.29 -8.24
N ASP A 140 -23.05 -9.23 -7.19
CA ASP A 140 -23.14 -8.16 -6.21
C ASP A 140 -21.77 -7.57 -5.87
N VAL A 141 -21.59 -6.27 -6.16
CA VAL A 141 -20.59 -5.46 -5.49
C VAL A 141 -20.91 -5.59 -4.00
N GLU A 142 -20.20 -6.48 -3.31
CA GLU A 142 -20.31 -6.69 -1.87
C GLU A 142 -20.44 -5.32 -1.24
N ASN A 143 -21.58 -5.11 -0.61
CA ASN A 143 -22.07 -3.83 -0.16
C ASN A 143 -21.03 -3.29 0.84
N PHE A 144 -20.10 -2.50 0.32
CA PHE A 144 -18.98 -1.97 1.06
C PHE A 144 -19.52 -1.32 2.32
N ASP A 145 -19.03 -1.76 3.49
CA ASP A 145 -19.61 -1.38 4.76
C ASP A 145 -19.58 0.14 4.89
N THR A 146 -20.73 0.73 4.57
CA THR A 146 -20.91 2.16 4.43
C THR A 146 -20.79 2.80 5.80
N ASP A 147 -21.03 2.05 6.87
CA ASP A 147 -20.89 2.50 8.25
C ASP A 147 -19.42 2.53 8.67
N MET A 148 -18.63 1.51 8.32
CA MET A 148 -17.18 1.56 8.53
C MET A 148 -16.52 2.71 7.77
N PHE A 149 -16.98 3.02 6.56
CA PHE A 149 -16.48 4.18 5.82
C PHE A 149 -16.84 5.51 6.46
N LYS A 150 -18.03 5.62 7.06
CA LYS A 150 -18.40 6.80 7.87
C LYS A 150 -17.50 6.93 9.09
N VAL A 151 -17.22 5.82 9.79
CA VAL A 151 -16.30 5.80 10.94
C VAL A 151 -14.90 6.26 10.52
N LEU A 152 -14.36 5.70 9.44
CA LEU A 152 -13.07 6.09 8.89
C LEU A 152 -13.03 7.58 8.50
N ARG A 153 -14.06 8.09 7.83
CA ARG A 153 -14.15 9.51 7.46
C ARG A 153 -14.18 10.42 8.70
N ALA A 154 -14.98 10.07 9.70
CA ALA A 154 -15.06 10.82 10.94
C ALA A 154 -13.70 10.84 11.68
N LEU A 155 -13.01 9.70 11.71
CA LEU A 155 -11.68 9.57 12.29
C LEU A 155 -10.64 10.43 11.55
N CYS A 156 -10.63 10.37 10.22
CA CYS A 156 -9.74 11.18 9.38
C CYS A 156 -9.98 12.68 9.62
N LEU A 157 -11.25 13.12 9.62
CA LEU A 157 -11.63 14.50 9.91
C LEU A 157 -11.11 14.95 11.29
N LYS A 158 -11.31 14.13 12.33
CA LYS A 158 -10.84 14.42 13.69
C LYS A 158 -9.32 14.59 13.77
N ARG A 159 -8.57 13.86 12.95
CA ARG A 159 -7.11 13.92 12.86
C ARG A 159 -6.61 14.98 11.87
N GLY A 160 -7.48 15.68 11.15
CA GLY A 160 -7.10 16.62 10.09
C GLY A 160 -6.48 15.93 8.86
N ILE A 161 -6.84 14.67 8.62
CA ILE A 161 -6.41 13.87 7.48
C ILE A 161 -7.46 14.02 6.37
N LYS A 162 -7.01 14.34 5.16
CA LYS A 162 -7.84 14.32 3.96
C LYS A 162 -8.06 12.87 3.50
N ILE A 163 -9.31 12.48 3.27
CA ILE A 163 -9.74 11.18 2.74
C ILE A 163 -10.73 11.37 1.61
#